data_AF-A0A9W4T7L1-F1
#
_entry.id   AF-A0A9W4T7L1-F1
#
_cell.length_a   1.000
_cell.length_b   1.000
_cell.length_c   1.000
_cell.angle_alpha   90.00
_cell.angle_beta   90.00
_cell.angle_gamma   90.00
#
_symmetry.space_group_name_H-M   'P 1'
#
loop_
_entity.id
_entity.type
_entity.pdbx_description
1 polymer ?
#
loop_
_entity_poly.entity_id
_entity_poly.type
_entity_poly.pdbx_seq_one_letter_code
_entity_poly.pdbx_strand_id
1 'polypeptide(L)' 'TAVPNKPETSDKSKLDKLVEGGNITLNCLIPGEDARDIFEVMISNAYNNRVSSFVEAIKTRRPDRF' A
#
# COMPACT_ATOMS: atom_id res chain seq x y z
N THR A 1 26.29 21.75 -8.96
CA THR A 1 25.45 20.78 -9.70
C THR A 1 24.18 20.57 -8.91
N ALA A 2 23.02 20.93 -9.46
CA ALA A 2 21.75 20.88 -8.74
C ALA A 2 21.36 19.41 -8.48
N VAL A 3 21.16 19.05 -7.20
CA VAL A 3 20.52 17.79 -6.82
C VAL A 3 19.02 17.98 -7.06
N PRO A 4 18.39 17.24 -7.99
CA PRO A 4 16.95 17.37 -8.19
C PRO A 4 16.26 16.65 -7.03
N ASN A 5 15.94 17.39 -5.97
CA ASN A 5 14.97 16.99 -4.96
C ASN A 5 13.56 17.12 -5.54
N LYS A 6 13.23 16.33 -6.57
CA LYS A 6 11.84 16.12 -6.95
C LYS A 6 11.35 14.96 -6.08
N PRO A 7 10.34 15.14 -5.22
CA PRO A 7 9.69 13.98 -4.63
C PRO A 7 9.16 13.17 -5.80
N GLU A 8 9.62 11.91 -5.96
CA GLU A 8 8.97 10.98 -6.87
C GLU A 8 7.52 10.90 -6.43
N THR A 9 6.65 11.64 -7.12
CA THR A 9 5.22 11.47 -7.00
C THR A 9 4.94 10.06 -7.46
N SER A 10 4.75 9.16 -6.50
CA SER A 10 4.39 7.76 -6.78
C SER A 10 3.25 7.77 -7.80
N ASP A 11 3.54 7.23 -8.98
CA ASP A 11 2.57 7.10 -10.07
C ASP A 11 1.41 6.24 -9.54
N LYS A 12 0.32 6.89 -9.11
CA LYS A 12 -0.90 6.21 -8.66
C LYS A 12 -1.38 5.18 -9.71
N SER A 13 -1.07 5.46 -10.98
CA SER A 13 -1.30 4.59 -12.13
C SER A 13 -0.69 3.18 -12.00
N LYS A 14 0.36 2.99 -11.19
CA LYS A 14 0.96 1.66 -10.97
C LYS A 14 0.08 0.77 -10.09
N LEU A 15 -0.46 1.33 -9.01
CA LEU A 15 -1.43 0.64 -8.15
C LEU A 15 -2.71 0.36 -8.92
N ASP A 16 -3.10 1.29 -9.80
CA ASP A 16 -4.29 1.13 -10.61
C ASP A 16 -4.20 -0.02 -11.60
N LYS A 17 -3.05 -0.14 -12.29
CA LYS A 17 -2.76 -1.27 -13.18
C LYS A 17 -2.67 -2.59 -12.41
N LEU A 18 -2.19 -2.57 -11.16
CA LEU A 18 -2.06 -3.77 -10.35
C LEU A 18 -3.43 -4.41 -10.05
N VAL A 19 -4.46 -3.59 -9.79
CA VAL A 19 -5.82 -4.06 -9.44
C VAL A 19 -6.74 -4.18 -10.65
N GLU A 20 -6.30 -3.79 -11.85
CA GLU A 20 -7.12 -3.81 -13.08
C GLU A 20 -7.62 -5.23 -13.40
N GLY A 21 -6.87 -6.26 -13.01
CA GLY A 21 -7.24 -7.67 -13.11
C GLY A 21 -8.15 -8.20 -12.00
N GLY A 22 -8.55 -7.37 -11.02
CA GLY A 22 -9.40 -7.76 -9.90
C GLY A 22 -8.84 -7.41 -8.52
N ASN A 23 -9.35 -8.09 -7.50
CA ASN A 23 -8.85 -7.91 -6.14
C ASN A 23 -7.45 -8.52 -6.01
N ILE A 24 -6.60 -7.86 -5.23
CA ILE A 24 -5.24 -8.33 -4.97
C ILE A 24 -5.04 -8.43 -3.47
N THR A 25 -4.32 -9.47 -3.06
CA THR A 25 -3.86 -9.63 -1.68
C THR A 25 -2.38 -9.31 -1.63
N LEU A 26 -2.01 -8.42 -0.71
CA LEU A 26 -0.64 -8.04 -0.42
C LEU A 26 -0.22 -8.64 0.92
N ASN A 27 0.93 -9.31 0.93
CA ASN A 27 1.61 -9.68 2.16
C ASN A 27 2.47 -8.49 2.60
N CYS A 28 2.10 -7.87 3.71
CA CYS A 28 2.74 -6.68 4.25
C CYS A 28 3.67 -7.05 5.40
N LEU A 29 4.89 -6.52 5.37
CA LEU A 29 5.87 -6.59 6.45
C LEU A 29 6.22 -5.15 6.86
N ILE A 30 6.22 -4.87 8.16
CA ILE A 30 6.68 -3.58 8.68
C ILE A 30 8.19 -3.68 8.94
N PRO A 31 9.02 -2.83 8.31
CA PRO A 31 10.46 -2.84 8.57
C PRO A 31 10.76 -2.63 10.06
N GLY A 32 11.61 -3.50 10.62
CA GLY A 32 11.97 -3.49 12.04
C GLY A 32 11.12 -4.41 12.91
N GLU A 33 10.07 -5.03 12.37
CA GLU A 33 9.39 -6.17 13.00
C GLU A 33 10.05 -7.50 12.62
N ASP A 34 9.70 -8.54 13.38
CA ASP A 34 10.05 -9.92 13.01
C ASP A 34 9.41 -10.25 11.65
N ALA A 35 10.15 -10.96 10.78
CA ALA A 35 9.62 -11.46 9.52
C ALA A 35 8.42 -12.41 9.68
N ARG A 36 8.15 -12.87 10.91
CA ARG A 36 6.93 -13.61 11.26
C ARG A 36 5.69 -12.73 11.41
N ASP A 37 5.86 -11.41 11.54
CA ASP A 37 4.77 -10.43 11.71
C ASP A 37 4.23 -9.93 10.36
N ILE A 38 4.20 -10.83 9.36
CA ILE A 38 3.60 -10.55 8.06
C ILE A 38 2.08 -10.63 8.21
N PHE A 39 1.38 -9.65 7.65
CA PHE A 39 -0.08 -9.62 7.63
C PHE A 39 -0.61 -9.37 6.22
N GLU A 40 -1.82 -9.85 5.96
CA GLU A 40 -2.47 -9.72 4.66
C GLU A 40 -3.36 -8.49 4.58
N VAL A 41 -3.23 -7.75 3.49
CA VAL A 41 -4.11 -6.65 3.12
C VAL A 41 -4.71 -6.91 1.74
N MET A 42 -6.04 -6.93 1.66
CA MET A 42 -6.74 -7.05 0.38
C MET A 42 -7.10 -5.67 -0.14
N ILE A 43 -6.71 -5.37 -1.38
CA ILE A 43 -7.11 -4.17 -2.10
C ILE A 43 -8.10 -4.58 -3.19
N SER A 44 -9.28 -3.96 -3.18
CA SER A 44 -10.29 -4.21 -4.21
C SER A 44 -10.27 -3.13 -5.29
N ASN A 45 -10.45 -3.55 -6.54
CA ASN A 45 -10.58 -2.65 -7.70
C ASN A 45 -11.78 -1.67 -7.57
N ALA A 46 -12.77 -2.05 -6.76
CA ALA A 46 -14.04 -1.35 -6.57
C ALA A 46 -13.93 0.03 -5.88
N TYR A 47 -12.79 0.37 -5.26
CA TYR A 47 -12.62 1.66 -4.59
C TYR A 47 -11.98 2.70 -5.51
N ASN A 48 -12.61 3.87 -5.63
CA ASN A 48 -12.13 4.99 -6.46
C ASN A 48 -10.83 5.62 -5.95
N ASN A 49 -10.53 5.50 -4.64
CA ASN A 49 -9.29 5.99 -4.04
C ASN A 49 -8.57 4.83 -3.32
N ARG A 50 -7.83 4.06 -4.13
CA ARG A 50 -7.17 2.81 -3.72
C ARG A 50 -6.04 3.04 -2.73
N VAL A 51 -5.33 4.16 -2.88
CA VAL A 51 -4.25 4.54 -1.94
C VAL A 51 -4.85 4.80 -0.56
N SER A 52 -5.93 5.58 -0.46
CA SER A 52 -6.59 5.79 0.84
C SER A 52 -7.21 4.51 1.38
N SER A 53 -7.85 3.70 0.54
CA SER A 53 -8.40 2.40 0.96
C SER A 53 -7.32 1.44 1.48
N PHE A 54 -6.15 1.42 0.86
CA PHE A 54 -5.00 0.64 1.32
C PHE A 54 -4.49 1.10 2.68
N VAL A 55 -4.33 2.41 2.88
CA VAL A 55 -3.90 2.97 4.16
C VAL A 55 -4.88 2.61 5.28
N GLU A 56 -6.18 2.73 5.04
CA GLU A 56 -7.19 2.35 6.03
C GLU A 56 -7.22 0.84 6.31
N ALA A 57 -7.01 0.01 5.29
CA ALA A 57 -6.90 -1.44 5.47
C ALA A 57 -5.67 -1.82 6.32
N ILE A 58 -4.53 -1.15 6.13
CA ILE A 58 -3.35 -1.33 6.98
C ILE A 58 -3.65 -0.92 8.43
N LYS A 59 -4.21 0.29 8.64
CA LYS A 59 -4.55 0.78 10.00
C LYS A 59 -5.52 -0.16 10.73
N THR A 60 -6.49 -0.71 10.01
CA THR A 60 -7.45 -1.65 10.58
C THR A 60 -6.77 -2.96 10.99
N ARG A 61 -5.78 -3.43 10.23
CA ARG A 61 -5.04 -4.66 10.52
C ARG A 61 -3.96 -4.50 11.59
N ARG A 62 -3.29 -3.35 11.64
CA ARG A 62 -2.23 -3.00 12.59
C ARG A 62 -2.52 -1.67 13.29
N PRO A 63 -3.58 -1.61 14.11
CA PRO A 63 -3.94 -0.38 14.83
C PRO A 63 -2.89 0.01 15.87
N ASP A 64 -2.06 -0.94 16.33
CA ASP A 64 -0.96 -0.70 17.28
C ASP A 64 0.18 0.15 16.70
N ARG A 65 0.17 0.41 15.39
CA ARG A 65 1.22 1.14 14.66
C ARG A 65 0.85 2.57 14.26
N PHE A 66 -0.38 3.01 14.50
CA PHE A 66 -0.90 4.33 14.13
C PHE A 66 -1.59 5.02 15.32
#